data_AF-A0AAF0DM86-F1
#
_entry.id   AF-A0AAF0DM86-F1
#
_cell.length_a   1.000
_cell.length_b   1.000
_cell.length_c   1.000
_cell.angle_alpha   90.00
_cell.angle_beta   90.00
_cell.angle_gamma   90.00
#
_symmetry.space_group_name_H-M   'P 1'
#
loop_
_entity.id
_entity.type
_entity.pdbx_description
1 polymer ?
#
loop_
_entity_poly.entity_id
_entity_poly.type
_entity_poly.pdbx_seq_one_letter_code
_entity_poly.pdbx_strand_id
1 'polypeptide(L)'
;MGSSSSKEKKHHFRRKHKNREPEHEPEVSEPQGLQIVPAPERDEEGRPVRHKEYDLNRNNLNKALHYVAEFLHGKSQNVTIIAVGGAVNTIFLRTRNVTHDVDFFNGHISHDAALADLLRQAATNAAARSSVPLGGNWLNNSTVLFMSEALQIELTDAAVAQDEVIFQEPGLRVLAAPWGYAICAKLERMGKSNRREYDLKDAAIYLRRHILKHDNRPVSAAEIEEWGRHYKIQCSRAAIQELANEYHETYNAVGVTF
;
A
#
# COMPACT_ATOMS: atom_id res chain seq x y z
N MET A 1 -68.89 -61.13 5.19
CA MET A 1 -70.16 -60.76 4.55
C MET A 1 -70.65 -59.45 5.16
N GLY A 2 -70.98 -58.47 4.32
CA GLY A 2 -72.08 -57.52 4.56
C GLY A 2 -71.90 -56.35 5.53
N SER A 3 -71.62 -55.18 4.94
CA SER A 3 -72.37 -53.92 5.10
C SER A 3 -72.38 -53.13 6.44
N SER A 4 -71.63 -52.02 6.41
CA SER A 4 -72.08 -50.61 6.48
C SER A 4 -73.22 -50.19 7.42
N SER A 5 -72.96 -49.24 8.33
CA SER A 5 -73.45 -47.83 8.23
C SER A 5 -73.14 -46.97 9.46
N SER A 6 -72.44 -45.85 9.20
CA SER A 6 -72.58 -44.47 9.71
C SER A 6 -72.84 -44.14 11.19
N LYS A 7 -71.97 -43.28 11.74
CA LYS A 7 -72.36 -41.98 12.34
C LYS A 7 -71.15 -41.06 12.59
N GLU A 8 -71.28 -39.82 12.12
CA GLU A 8 -70.34 -38.69 12.22
C GLU A 8 -70.08 -38.21 13.68
N LYS A 9 -68.87 -37.70 13.92
CA LYS A 9 -68.58 -36.76 15.02
C LYS A 9 -67.75 -35.58 14.51
N LYS A 10 -68.27 -34.37 14.77
CA LYS A 10 -67.67 -33.06 14.49
C LYS A 10 -66.45 -32.81 15.39
N HIS A 11 -65.35 -32.30 14.82
CA HIS A 11 -64.25 -31.70 15.57
C HIS A 11 -64.08 -30.22 15.19
N HIS A 12 -64.14 -29.35 16.20
CA HIS A 12 -63.83 -27.92 16.12
C HIS A 12 -62.32 -27.70 15.93
N PHE A 13 -61.94 -26.96 14.88
CA PHE A 13 -60.61 -26.38 14.73
C PHE A 13 -60.61 -24.91 15.18
N ARG A 14 -59.88 -24.64 16.26
CA ARG A 14 -59.64 -23.29 16.81
C ARG A 14 -58.31 -22.78 16.25
N ARG A 15 -58.35 -21.83 15.31
CA ARG A 15 -57.18 -21.18 14.69
C ARG A 15 -56.40 -20.38 15.74
N LYS A 16 -55.13 -20.72 15.96
CA LYS A 16 -54.15 -19.87 16.67
C LYS A 16 -53.52 -18.90 15.67
N HIS A 17 -53.68 -17.60 15.91
CA HIS A 17 -52.87 -16.55 15.30
C HIS A 17 -51.43 -16.65 15.82
N LYS A 18 -50.46 -16.77 14.92
CA LYS A 18 -49.03 -16.71 15.21
C LYS A 18 -48.52 -15.37 14.69
N ASN A 19 -48.11 -14.48 15.60
CA ASN A 19 -47.43 -13.23 15.27
C ASN A 19 -46.17 -13.55 14.47
N ARG A 20 -46.01 -12.94 13.30
CA ARG A 20 -44.77 -12.91 12.54
C ARG A 20 -43.99 -11.68 12.99
N GLU A 21 -42.82 -11.91 13.59
CA GLU A 21 -41.79 -10.89 13.73
C GLU A 21 -41.30 -10.49 12.33
N PRO A 22 -40.91 -9.23 12.09
CA PRO A 22 -40.33 -8.82 10.82
C PRO A 22 -38.97 -9.53 10.64
N GLU A 23 -38.88 -10.31 9.57
CA GLU A 23 -37.61 -10.88 9.10
C GLU A 23 -36.67 -9.73 8.77
N HIS A 24 -35.64 -9.55 9.59
CA HIS A 24 -34.48 -8.76 9.20
C HIS A 24 -33.85 -9.45 7.99
N GLU A 25 -33.99 -8.85 6.81
CA GLU A 25 -33.17 -9.21 5.66
C GLU A 25 -31.71 -9.08 6.10
N PRO A 26 -30.89 -10.14 6.00
CA PRO A 26 -29.47 -10.01 6.25
C PRO A 26 -28.92 -9.06 5.19
N GLU A 27 -28.46 -7.90 5.64
CA GLU A 27 -27.66 -6.99 4.84
C GLU A 27 -26.40 -7.76 4.43
N VAL A 28 -26.37 -8.22 3.18
CA VAL A 28 -25.22 -8.89 2.61
C VAL A 28 -24.15 -7.82 2.47
N SER A 29 -23.27 -7.74 3.47
CA SER A 29 -22.04 -6.96 3.38
C SER A 29 -21.35 -7.33 2.08
N GLU A 30 -21.17 -6.35 1.18
CA GLU A 30 -20.39 -6.54 -0.03
C GLU A 30 -19.04 -7.16 0.32
N PRO A 31 -18.47 -8.03 -0.54
CA PRO A 31 -17.15 -8.59 -0.26
C PRO A 31 -16.15 -7.42 -0.20
N GLN A 32 -15.62 -7.14 0.99
CA GLN A 32 -14.56 -6.17 1.21
C GLN A 32 -13.26 -6.73 0.62
N GLY A 33 -13.19 -6.76 -0.71
CA GLY A 33 -12.01 -7.13 -1.47
C GLY A 33 -10.94 -6.06 -1.34
N LEU A 34 -9.69 -6.46 -1.49
CA LEU A 34 -8.53 -5.56 -1.56
C LEU A 34 -8.75 -4.51 -2.66
N GLN A 35 -8.66 -3.24 -2.29
CA GLN A 35 -8.89 -2.11 -3.19
C GLN A 35 -7.60 -1.65 -3.86
N ILE A 36 -7.58 -1.64 -5.19
CA ILE A 36 -6.43 -1.20 -5.98
C ILE A 36 -6.64 0.22 -6.54
N VAL A 37 -5.62 1.05 -6.46
CA VAL A 37 -5.56 2.42 -7.00
C VAL A 37 -4.37 2.45 -7.96
N PRO A 38 -4.56 2.83 -9.24
CA PRO A 38 -5.85 2.95 -9.93
C PRO A 38 -6.55 1.59 -10.06
N ALA A 39 -7.84 1.58 -10.41
CA ALA A 39 -8.54 0.33 -10.69
C ALA A 39 -7.92 -0.37 -11.92
N PRO A 40 -7.79 -1.72 -11.95
CA PRO A 40 -7.26 -2.42 -13.12
C PRO A 40 -8.13 -2.19 -14.36
N GLU A 41 -7.53 -1.66 -15.42
CA GLU A 41 -8.21 -1.41 -16.70
C GLU A 41 -8.02 -2.58 -17.69
N ARG A 42 -9.03 -2.81 -18.53
CA ARG A 42 -9.00 -3.80 -19.61
C ARG A 42 -9.38 -3.16 -20.95
N ASP A 43 -8.71 -3.56 -22.03
CA ASP A 43 -9.05 -3.13 -23.39
C ASP A 43 -10.32 -3.82 -23.90
N GLU A 44 -10.72 -3.51 -25.15
CA GLU A 44 -11.91 -4.09 -25.79
C GLU A 44 -11.84 -5.63 -25.90
N GLU A 45 -10.63 -6.19 -25.92
CA GLU A 45 -10.38 -7.64 -25.92
C GLU A 45 -10.25 -8.24 -24.51
N GLY A 46 -10.47 -7.44 -23.46
CA GLY A 46 -10.38 -7.88 -22.07
C GLY A 46 -8.96 -8.05 -21.53
N ARG A 47 -7.93 -7.59 -22.26
CA ARG A 47 -6.51 -7.68 -21.84
C ARG A 47 -6.16 -6.52 -20.92
N PRO A 48 -5.24 -6.70 -19.94
CA PRO A 48 -4.80 -5.60 -19.09
C PRO A 48 -4.21 -4.45 -19.90
N VAL A 49 -4.70 -3.23 -19.67
CA VAL A 49 -4.16 -2.02 -20.29
C VAL A 49 -2.76 -1.75 -19.73
N ARG A 50 -1.78 -1.56 -20.62
CA ARG A 50 -0.45 -1.11 -20.24
C ARG A 50 -0.39 0.41 -20.34
N HIS A 51 -0.31 1.06 -19.18
CA HIS A 51 -0.14 2.50 -19.14
C HIS A 51 1.28 2.89 -19.55
N LYS A 52 1.38 4.01 -20.27
CA LYS A 52 2.66 4.63 -20.56
C LYS A 52 3.23 5.27 -19.29
N GLU A 53 4.49 4.97 -19.00
CA GLU A 53 5.26 5.60 -17.93
C GLU A 53 5.92 6.90 -18.43
N TYR A 54 6.11 7.84 -17.50
CA TYR A 54 6.74 9.13 -17.76
C TYR A 54 7.80 9.41 -16.70
N ASP A 55 8.83 10.18 -17.05
CA ASP A 55 9.81 10.63 -16.08
C ASP A 55 9.24 11.80 -15.27
N LEU A 56 9.01 11.57 -13.97
CA LEU A 56 8.50 12.56 -13.04
C LEU A 56 9.61 13.00 -12.10
N ASN A 57 10.00 14.27 -12.21
CA ASN A 57 10.92 14.87 -11.25
C ASN A 57 10.19 15.32 -9.98
N ARG A 58 10.97 15.77 -8.99
CA ARG A 58 10.47 16.25 -7.70
C ARG A 58 9.39 17.35 -7.81
N ASN A 59 9.56 18.31 -8.72
CA ASN A 59 8.59 19.39 -8.88
C ASN A 59 7.28 18.87 -9.48
N ASN A 60 7.36 17.95 -10.45
CA ASN A 60 6.18 17.31 -11.02
C ASN A 60 5.40 16.53 -9.96
N LEU A 61 6.09 15.70 -9.17
CA LEU A 61 5.47 14.91 -8.10
C LEU A 61 4.84 15.79 -7.02
N ASN A 62 5.56 16.80 -6.52
CA ASN A 62 5.01 17.71 -5.50
C ASN A 62 3.77 18.45 -6.03
N LYS A 63 3.78 18.87 -7.30
CA LYS A 63 2.63 19.54 -7.89
C LYS A 63 1.44 18.60 -8.08
N ALA A 64 1.68 17.35 -8.49
CA ALA A 64 0.64 16.34 -8.59
C ALA A 64 0.04 15.99 -7.22
N LEU A 65 0.88 15.78 -6.19
CA LEU A 65 0.44 15.53 -4.82
C LEU A 65 -0.33 16.71 -4.22
N HIS A 66 0.06 17.95 -4.54
CA HIS A 66 -0.71 19.15 -4.19
C HIS A 66 -2.12 19.13 -4.78
N TYR A 67 -2.29 18.73 -6.05
CA TYR A 67 -3.63 18.61 -6.63
C TYR A 67 -4.46 17.49 -5.98
N VAL A 68 -3.82 16.38 -5.59
CA VAL A 68 -4.48 15.33 -4.79
C VAL A 68 -4.92 15.89 -3.43
N ALA A 69 -4.03 16.61 -2.74
CA ALA A 69 -4.33 17.22 -1.44
C ALA A 69 -5.49 18.21 -1.52
N GLU A 70 -5.47 19.12 -2.50
CA GLU A 70 -6.53 20.10 -2.74
C GLU A 70 -7.88 19.42 -3.02
N PHE A 71 -7.89 18.36 -3.84
CA PHE A 71 -9.10 17.60 -4.12
C PHE A 71 -9.67 16.94 -2.86
N LEU A 72 -8.83 16.25 -2.09
CA LEU A 72 -9.23 15.57 -0.85
C LEU A 72 -9.73 16.57 0.21
N HIS A 73 -9.03 17.69 0.35
CA HIS A 73 -9.42 18.76 1.24
C HIS A 73 -10.79 19.35 0.88
N GLY A 74 -11.04 19.59 -0.42
CA GLY A 74 -12.35 20.02 -0.91
C GLY A 74 -13.48 19.02 -0.64
N LYS A 75 -13.14 17.76 -0.36
CA LYS A 75 -14.06 16.69 0.06
C LYS A 75 -14.11 16.49 1.58
N SER A 76 -13.49 17.39 2.35
CA SER A 76 -13.38 17.32 3.81
C SER A 76 -12.72 16.03 4.32
N GLN A 77 -11.81 15.47 3.53
CA GLN A 77 -11.06 14.28 3.89
C GLN A 77 -9.61 14.63 4.22
N ASN A 78 -9.00 13.88 5.12
CA ASN A 78 -7.56 13.96 5.41
C ASN A 78 -6.99 12.55 5.35
N VAL A 79 -6.21 12.28 4.30
CA VAL A 79 -5.71 10.95 4.00
C VAL A 79 -4.22 10.88 4.29
N THR A 80 -3.77 9.79 4.89
CA THR A 80 -2.34 9.47 5.01
C THR A 80 -2.02 8.29 4.10
N ILE A 81 -1.02 8.41 3.24
CA ILE A 81 -0.49 7.29 2.45
C ILE A 81 0.98 7.05 2.78
N ILE A 82 1.42 5.80 2.68
CA ILE A 82 2.80 5.41 2.97
C ILE A 82 3.50 5.13 1.65
N ALA A 83 4.36 6.05 1.22
CA ALA A 83 5.12 5.91 -0.01
C ALA A 83 6.36 5.03 0.19
N VAL A 84 6.65 4.22 -0.82
CA VAL A 84 7.82 3.33 -0.89
C VAL A 84 8.61 3.59 -2.16
N GLY A 85 9.92 3.38 -2.13
CA GLY A 85 10.75 3.39 -3.33
C GLY A 85 10.91 4.77 -3.97
N GLY A 86 10.66 4.84 -5.28
CA GLY A 86 11.13 5.94 -6.14
C GLY A 86 10.69 7.34 -5.69
N ALA A 87 9.44 7.50 -5.28
CA ALA A 87 8.94 8.79 -4.77
C ALA A 87 9.68 9.26 -3.51
N VAL A 88 10.04 8.34 -2.60
CA VAL A 88 10.86 8.65 -1.41
C VAL A 88 12.24 9.15 -1.84
N ASN A 89 12.87 8.45 -2.80
CA ASN A 89 14.19 8.80 -3.31
C ASN A 89 14.22 10.12 -4.08
N THR A 90 13.14 10.45 -4.79
CA THR A 90 13.08 11.67 -5.61
C THR A 90 12.64 12.89 -4.81
N ILE A 91 11.60 12.76 -3.97
CA ILE A 91 11.02 13.91 -3.24
C ILE A 91 11.79 14.21 -1.96
N PHE A 92 12.05 13.19 -1.14
CA PHE A 92 12.57 13.36 0.21
C PHE A 92 14.09 13.26 0.24
N LEU A 93 14.65 12.12 -0.17
CA LEU A 93 16.09 11.86 -0.09
C LEU A 93 16.90 12.58 -1.18
N ARG A 94 16.25 12.92 -2.30
CA ARG A 94 16.85 13.58 -3.48
C ARG A 94 18.04 12.82 -4.06
N THR A 95 18.01 11.50 -3.98
CA THR A 95 19.06 10.61 -4.52
C THR A 95 18.77 10.22 -5.97
N ARG A 96 17.55 10.49 -6.45
CA ARG A 96 17.13 10.29 -7.84
C ARG A 96 16.54 11.56 -8.42
N ASN A 97 16.90 11.88 -9.67
CA ASN A 97 16.33 13.01 -10.39
C ASN A 97 14.86 12.77 -10.78
N VAL A 98 14.53 11.52 -11.12
CA VAL A 98 13.21 11.12 -11.60
C VAL A 98 12.80 9.73 -11.09
N THR A 99 11.48 9.52 -11.02
CA THR A 99 10.78 8.23 -10.88
C THR A 99 9.56 8.26 -11.80
N HIS A 100 8.82 7.14 -11.91
CA HIS A 100 7.67 7.06 -12.81
C HIS A 100 6.33 7.22 -12.10
N ASP A 101 6.32 7.00 -10.79
CA ASP A 101 5.12 6.94 -9.97
C ASP A 101 5.42 7.19 -8.48
N VAL A 102 4.33 7.17 -7.71
CA VAL A 102 4.26 7.10 -6.26
C VAL A 102 3.64 5.75 -5.91
N ASP A 103 4.50 4.76 -5.68
CA ASP A 103 4.11 3.51 -5.03
C ASP A 103 3.71 3.80 -3.57
N PHE A 104 2.51 3.39 -3.15
CA PHE A 104 2.06 3.57 -1.78
C PHE A 104 1.29 2.38 -1.22
N PHE A 105 1.14 2.34 0.09
CA PHE A 105 0.15 1.50 0.78
C PHE A 105 -0.45 2.26 1.95
N ASN A 106 -1.56 1.74 2.47
CA ASN A 106 -2.08 2.07 3.80
C ASN A 106 -3.06 0.95 4.19
N GLY A 107 -2.81 0.31 5.32
CA GLY A 107 -3.60 -0.85 5.79
C GLY A 107 -5.08 -0.56 6.02
N HIS A 108 -5.46 0.71 6.23
CA HIS A 108 -6.85 1.12 6.38
C HIS A 108 -7.52 1.48 5.05
N ILE A 109 -6.75 1.99 4.07
CA ILE A 109 -7.28 2.39 2.75
C ILE A 109 -7.55 1.17 1.88
N SER A 110 -6.67 0.17 1.92
CA SER A 110 -6.78 -1.04 1.10
C SER A 110 -8.08 -1.83 1.30
N HIS A 111 -8.81 -1.53 2.38
CA HIS A 111 -10.05 -2.21 2.77
C HIS A 111 -11.26 -1.26 2.83
N ASP A 112 -11.10 0.00 2.41
CA ASP A 112 -12.15 1.01 2.34
C ASP A 112 -12.40 1.40 0.88
N ALA A 113 -13.48 0.86 0.30
CA ALA A 113 -13.85 1.10 -1.10
C ALA A 113 -14.13 2.58 -1.40
N ALA A 114 -14.80 3.29 -0.48
CA ALA A 114 -15.13 4.70 -0.67
C ALA A 114 -13.88 5.57 -0.66
N LEU A 115 -12.93 5.28 0.23
CA LEU A 115 -11.67 6.01 0.30
C LEU A 115 -10.75 5.67 -0.89
N ALA A 116 -10.72 4.42 -1.33
CA ALA A 116 -10.00 4.03 -2.53
C ALA A 116 -10.56 4.72 -3.79
N ASP A 117 -11.88 4.77 -3.94
CA ASP A 117 -12.54 5.49 -5.04
C ASP A 117 -12.25 6.99 -4.99
N LEU A 118 -12.19 7.57 -3.80
CA LEU A 118 -11.83 8.97 -3.63
C LEU A 118 -10.40 9.25 -4.07
N LEU A 119 -9.45 8.36 -3.73
CA LEU A 119 -8.06 8.45 -4.18
C LEU A 119 -7.93 8.27 -5.69
N ARG A 120 -8.70 7.35 -6.30
CA ARG A 120 -8.76 7.21 -7.77
C ARG A 120 -9.19 8.52 -8.42
N GLN A 121 -10.27 9.12 -7.92
CA GLN A 121 -10.76 10.42 -8.42
C GLN A 121 -9.75 11.55 -8.24
N ALA A 122 -9.09 11.60 -7.07
CA ALA A 122 -8.04 12.59 -6.79
C ALA A 122 -6.85 12.43 -7.75
N ALA A 123 -6.42 11.18 -8.02
CA ALA A 123 -5.35 10.87 -8.96
C ALA A 123 -5.69 11.28 -10.39
N THR A 124 -6.93 11.00 -10.84
CA THR A 124 -7.45 11.42 -12.15
C THR A 124 -7.51 12.95 -12.24
N ASN A 125 -7.99 13.63 -11.19
CA ASN A 125 -8.03 15.09 -11.15
C ASN A 125 -6.63 15.71 -11.26
N ALA A 126 -5.67 15.19 -10.50
CA ALA A 126 -4.29 15.64 -10.56
C ALA A 126 -3.65 15.43 -11.94
N ALA A 127 -3.91 14.28 -12.58
CA ALA A 127 -3.45 14.02 -13.93
C ALA A 127 -4.03 15.02 -14.95
N ALA A 128 -5.32 15.34 -14.85
CA ALA A 128 -5.98 16.29 -15.73
C ALA A 128 -5.48 17.75 -15.55
N ARG A 129 -5.02 18.11 -14.35
CA ARG A 129 -4.51 19.46 -14.01
C ARG A 129 -3.01 19.62 -14.19
N SER A 130 -2.29 18.52 -14.40
CA SER A 130 -0.82 18.55 -14.53
C SER A 130 -0.41 19.06 -15.91
N SER A 131 0.61 19.93 -15.93
CA SER A 131 1.20 20.42 -17.18
C SER A 131 2.09 19.39 -17.88
N VAL A 132 2.42 18.30 -17.17
CA VAL A 132 3.14 17.15 -17.70
C VAL A 132 2.25 15.90 -17.59
N PRO A 133 2.37 14.95 -18.53
CA PRO A 133 1.66 13.68 -18.41
C PRO A 133 2.20 12.88 -17.22
N LEU A 134 1.30 12.41 -16.35
CA LEU A 134 1.67 11.61 -15.19
C LEU A 134 1.71 10.10 -15.48
N GLY A 135 0.91 9.63 -16.43
CA GLY A 135 0.68 8.19 -16.66
C GLY A 135 -0.51 7.66 -15.83
N GLY A 136 -1.13 6.56 -16.27
CA GLY A 136 -2.34 6.04 -15.62
C GLY A 136 -2.07 5.48 -14.22
N ASN A 137 -0.87 4.95 -13.99
CA ASN A 137 -0.45 4.33 -12.73
C ASN A 137 0.45 5.25 -11.88
N TRP A 138 0.41 6.56 -12.06
CA TRP A 138 1.34 7.47 -11.38
C TRP A 138 1.17 7.51 -9.86
N LEU A 139 -0.03 7.23 -9.35
CA LEU A 139 -0.32 7.05 -7.93
C LEU A 139 -0.86 5.63 -7.77
N ASN A 140 0.01 4.70 -7.36
CA ASN A 140 -0.31 3.27 -7.39
C ASN A 140 -0.15 2.62 -6.02
N ASN A 141 -1.07 1.71 -5.67
CA ASN A 141 -0.95 0.90 -4.46
C ASN A 141 -0.69 -0.59 -4.71
N SER A 142 -0.19 -0.96 -5.90
CA SER A 142 -0.05 -2.38 -6.28
C SER A 142 0.89 -3.17 -5.36
N THR A 143 1.74 -2.48 -4.58
CA THR A 143 2.58 -3.10 -3.54
C THR A 143 1.76 -3.89 -2.49
N VAL A 144 0.49 -3.52 -2.25
CA VAL A 144 -0.39 -4.20 -1.29
C VAL A 144 -0.73 -5.64 -1.70
N LEU A 145 -0.59 -5.99 -2.98
CA LEU A 145 -0.77 -7.36 -3.49
C LEU A 145 0.26 -8.35 -2.92
N PHE A 146 1.39 -7.84 -2.43
CA PHE A 146 2.47 -8.65 -1.86
C PHE A 146 2.46 -8.66 -0.33
N MET A 147 1.44 -8.07 0.30
CA MET A 147 1.34 -7.93 1.76
C MET A 147 0.03 -8.53 2.27
N SER A 148 0.10 -9.31 3.35
CA SER A 148 -1.10 -9.62 4.13
C SER A 148 -1.66 -8.35 4.77
N GLU A 149 -2.98 -8.27 4.96
CA GLU A 149 -3.64 -7.15 5.65
C GLU A 149 -2.97 -6.78 6.99
N ALA A 150 -2.66 -7.78 7.83
CA ALA A 150 -1.97 -7.56 9.10
C ALA A 150 -0.61 -6.84 8.93
N LEU A 151 0.14 -7.17 7.87
CA LEU A 151 1.42 -6.53 7.56
C LEU A 151 1.20 -5.10 7.03
N GLN A 152 0.14 -4.87 6.25
CA GLN A 152 -0.18 -3.52 5.78
C GLN A 152 -0.52 -2.58 6.94
N ILE A 153 -1.30 -3.04 7.92
CA ILE A 153 -1.65 -2.28 9.13
C ILE A 153 -0.37 -2.01 9.94
N GLU A 154 0.41 -3.05 10.21
CA GLU A 154 1.65 -2.92 10.99
C GLU A 154 2.65 -1.94 10.37
N LEU A 155 2.88 -2.04 9.05
CA LEU A 155 3.77 -1.11 8.35
C LEU A 155 3.22 0.31 8.31
N THR A 156 1.90 0.48 8.32
CA THR A 156 1.25 1.79 8.41
C THR A 156 1.50 2.42 9.76
N ASP A 157 1.27 1.69 10.85
CA ASP A 157 1.52 2.15 12.21
C ASP A 157 3.00 2.46 12.44
N ALA A 158 3.89 1.59 11.96
CA ALA A 158 5.33 1.80 12.03
C ALA A 158 5.77 3.04 11.23
N ALA A 159 5.17 3.32 10.08
CA ALA A 159 5.46 4.53 9.30
C ALA A 159 4.97 5.79 10.01
N VAL A 160 3.78 5.73 10.65
CA VAL A 160 3.25 6.83 11.47
C VAL A 160 4.15 7.11 12.66
N ALA A 161 4.64 6.07 13.35
CA ALA A 161 5.59 6.21 14.45
C ALA A 161 6.96 6.73 13.98
N GLN A 162 7.42 6.31 12.79
CA GLN A 162 8.67 6.79 12.19
C GLN A 162 8.58 8.27 11.78
N ASP A 163 7.40 8.74 11.36
CA ASP A 163 7.07 10.12 11.01
C ASP A 163 8.06 10.80 10.03
N GLU A 164 8.47 10.09 8.98
CA GLU A 164 9.28 10.67 7.89
C GLU A 164 8.35 11.26 6.83
N VAL A 165 7.99 12.53 7.00
CA VAL A 165 7.09 13.24 6.08
C VAL A 165 7.77 13.54 4.74
N ILE A 166 7.22 12.99 3.66
CA ILE A 166 7.67 13.23 2.28
C ILE A 166 6.93 14.42 1.68
N PHE A 167 5.63 14.53 1.97
CA PHE A 167 4.75 15.61 1.50
C PHE A 167 3.62 15.79 2.52
N GLN A 168 3.20 17.04 2.76
CA GLN A 168 2.07 17.34 3.63
C GLN A 168 1.41 18.66 3.26
N GLU A 169 0.10 18.59 3.05
CA GLU A 169 -0.81 19.72 2.90
C GLU A 169 -2.18 19.34 3.48
N PRO A 170 -3.12 20.29 3.72
CA PRO A 170 -4.49 19.93 4.04
C PRO A 170 -5.03 18.92 3.03
N GLY A 171 -5.64 17.84 3.52
CA GLY A 171 -6.18 16.77 2.68
C GLY A 171 -5.26 15.57 2.47
N LEU A 172 -3.93 15.75 2.45
CA LEU A 172 -2.99 14.65 2.18
C LEU A 172 -1.70 14.76 2.99
N ARG A 173 -1.34 13.66 3.66
CA ARG A 173 -0.04 13.41 4.25
C ARG A 173 0.59 12.19 3.57
N VAL A 174 1.85 12.30 3.18
CA VAL A 174 2.64 11.21 2.60
C VAL A 174 3.82 10.93 3.50
N LEU A 175 3.90 9.72 4.03
CA LEU A 175 5.01 9.26 4.87
C LEU A 175 5.90 8.30 4.11
N ALA A 176 7.19 8.24 4.47
CA ALA A 176 8.06 7.16 3.99
C ALA A 176 7.73 5.85 4.72
N ALA A 177 7.77 4.74 3.98
CA ALA A 177 7.71 3.41 4.56
C ALA A 177 8.80 3.22 5.64
N PRO A 178 8.59 2.31 6.61
CA PRO A 178 9.59 2.02 7.63
C PRO A 178 10.93 1.63 7.00
N TRP A 179 12.03 2.19 7.49
CA TRP A 179 13.34 2.00 6.85
C TRP A 179 13.75 0.53 6.79
N GLY A 180 13.47 -0.26 7.84
CA GLY A 180 13.75 -1.70 7.85
C GLY A 180 13.04 -2.44 6.71
N TYR A 181 11.75 -2.17 6.50
CA TYR A 181 10.99 -2.72 5.38
C TYR A 181 11.55 -2.27 4.02
N ALA A 182 11.84 -0.98 3.87
CA ALA A 182 12.38 -0.42 2.63
C ALA A 182 13.75 -1.02 2.26
N ILE A 183 14.62 -1.30 3.26
CA ILE A 183 15.89 -2.00 3.08
C ILE A 183 15.65 -3.41 2.57
N CYS A 184 14.79 -4.20 3.25
CA CYS A 184 14.49 -5.57 2.84
C CYS A 184 13.95 -5.64 1.40
N ALA A 185 13.02 -4.75 1.04
CA ALA A 185 12.45 -4.69 -0.31
C ALA A 185 13.51 -4.46 -1.41
N LYS A 186 14.57 -3.69 -1.12
CA LYS A 186 15.71 -3.50 -2.04
C LYS A 186 16.60 -4.74 -2.10
N LEU A 187 16.94 -5.31 -0.95
CA LEU A 187 17.80 -6.51 -0.88
C LEU A 187 17.18 -7.71 -1.58
N GLU A 188 15.85 -7.87 -1.50
CA GLU A 188 15.15 -8.93 -2.21
C GLU A 188 15.26 -8.78 -3.73
N ARG A 189 15.11 -7.55 -4.23
CA ARG A 189 15.25 -7.25 -5.66
C ARG A 189 16.67 -7.44 -6.17
N MET A 190 17.68 -7.21 -5.31
CA MET A 190 19.07 -7.52 -5.65
C MET A 190 19.30 -9.01 -5.92
N GLY A 191 18.51 -9.90 -5.31
CA GLY A 191 18.55 -11.35 -5.53
C GLY A 191 17.76 -11.84 -6.75
N LYS A 192 17.09 -10.94 -7.49
CA LYS A 192 16.20 -11.27 -8.61
C LYS A 192 16.77 -10.76 -9.94
N SER A 193 16.27 -11.31 -11.05
CA SER A 193 16.68 -10.90 -12.41
C SER A 193 16.29 -9.47 -12.78
N ASN A 194 15.38 -8.85 -12.01
CA ASN A 194 14.93 -7.48 -12.19
C ASN A 194 15.67 -6.47 -11.28
N ARG A 195 16.84 -6.83 -10.75
CA ARG A 195 17.77 -5.91 -10.07
C ARG A 195 17.98 -4.64 -10.88
N ARG A 196 17.95 -3.49 -10.21
CA ARG A 196 18.26 -2.18 -10.79
C ARG A 196 19.60 -1.67 -10.27
N GLU A 197 20.29 -0.87 -11.07
CA GLU A 197 21.62 -0.33 -10.73
C GLU A 197 21.62 0.51 -9.45
N TYR A 198 20.50 1.18 -9.14
CA TYR A 198 20.36 2.03 -7.96
C TYR A 198 19.90 1.27 -6.70
N ASP A 199 19.59 -0.03 -6.77
CA ASP A 199 18.99 -0.74 -5.64
C ASP A 199 19.90 -0.82 -4.42
N LEU A 200 21.17 -1.14 -4.65
CA LEU A 200 22.18 -1.24 -3.60
C LEU A 200 22.46 0.14 -2.96
N LYS A 201 22.58 1.19 -3.78
CA LYS A 201 22.75 2.58 -3.32
C LYS A 201 21.56 3.05 -2.49
N ASP A 202 20.35 2.81 -2.97
CA ASP A 202 19.12 3.16 -2.24
C ASP A 202 19.07 2.43 -0.89
N ALA A 203 19.41 1.14 -0.85
CA ALA A 203 19.45 0.36 0.38
C ALA A 203 20.47 0.93 1.39
N ALA A 204 21.67 1.33 0.93
CA ALA A 204 22.68 1.96 1.79
C ALA A 204 22.19 3.31 2.37
N ILE A 205 21.48 4.11 1.58
CA ILE A 205 20.88 5.36 2.03
C ILE A 205 19.78 5.11 3.07
N TYR A 206 18.91 4.12 2.85
CA TYR A 206 17.87 3.76 3.82
C TYR A 206 18.49 3.26 5.13
N LEU A 207 19.55 2.44 5.03
CA LEU A 207 20.32 2.01 6.20
C LEU A 207 20.90 3.21 6.95
N ARG A 208 21.43 4.22 6.25
CA ARG A 208 21.90 5.47 6.87
C ARG A 208 20.79 6.19 7.62
N ARG A 209 19.59 6.28 7.03
CA ARG A 209 18.42 6.91 7.68
C ARG A 209 18.02 6.16 8.95
N HIS A 210 18.00 4.84 8.89
CA HIS A 210 17.73 3.99 10.05
C HIS A 210 18.77 4.23 11.16
N ILE A 211 20.06 4.10 10.86
CA ILE A 211 21.16 4.26 11.83
C ILE A 211 21.09 5.63 12.52
N LEU A 212 20.88 6.72 11.77
CA LEU A 212 20.79 8.06 12.34
C LEU A 212 19.60 8.24 13.30
N LYS A 213 18.52 7.47 13.13
CA LYS A 213 17.36 7.48 14.04
C LYS A 213 17.54 6.57 15.26
N HIS A 214 18.48 5.65 15.23
CA HIS A 214 18.72 4.65 16.29
C HIS A 214 20.09 4.87 16.96
N ASP A 215 20.35 6.12 17.35
CA ASP A 215 21.55 6.55 18.10
C ASP A 215 22.87 6.34 17.35
N ASN A 216 22.83 6.40 16.02
CA ASN A 216 23.99 6.22 15.14
C ASN A 216 24.69 4.84 15.34
N ARG A 217 23.91 3.83 15.72
CA ARG A 217 24.40 2.46 15.92
C ARG A 217 24.31 1.64 14.62
N PRO A 218 25.37 0.90 14.25
CA PRO A 218 25.30 -0.06 13.15
C PRO A 218 24.23 -1.13 13.41
N VAL A 219 23.67 -1.67 12.33
CA VAL A 219 22.66 -2.73 12.40
C VAL A 219 23.34 -4.08 12.27
N SER A 220 22.95 -5.09 13.05
CA SER A 220 23.51 -6.42 12.86
C SER A 220 22.91 -7.09 11.62
N ALA A 221 23.70 -7.89 10.91
CA ALA A 221 23.20 -8.67 9.79
C ALA A 221 22.11 -9.67 10.22
N ALA A 222 22.16 -10.16 11.47
CA ALA A 222 21.10 -10.98 12.06
C ALA A 222 19.77 -10.21 12.24
N GLU A 223 19.85 -8.92 12.56
CA GLU A 223 18.68 -8.03 12.66
C GLU A 223 18.05 -7.76 11.28
N ILE A 224 18.86 -7.53 10.24
CA ILE A 224 18.36 -7.40 8.86
C ILE A 224 17.67 -8.69 8.38
N GLU A 225 18.21 -9.86 8.75
CA GLU A 225 17.55 -11.13 8.48
C GLU A 225 16.25 -11.32 9.25
N GLU A 226 16.18 -10.84 10.49
CA GLU A 226 14.95 -10.87 11.29
C GLU A 226 13.88 -9.98 10.64
N TRP A 227 14.24 -8.78 10.18
CA TRP A 227 13.35 -7.95 9.37
C TRP A 227 12.87 -8.70 8.13
N GLY A 228 13.78 -9.38 7.41
CA GLY A 228 13.42 -10.20 6.26
C GLY A 228 12.41 -11.30 6.59
N ARG A 229 12.64 -12.07 7.66
CA ARG A 229 11.70 -13.10 8.13
C ARG A 229 10.35 -12.50 8.49
N HIS A 230 10.36 -11.42 9.25
CA HIS A 230 9.17 -10.74 9.74
C HIS A 230 8.30 -10.21 8.59
N TYR A 231 8.90 -9.51 7.63
CA TYR A 231 8.21 -8.99 6.45
C TYR A 231 7.95 -10.05 5.37
N LYS A 232 8.42 -11.29 5.57
CA LYS A 232 8.37 -12.38 4.57
C LYS A 232 9.10 -12.03 3.27
N ILE A 233 10.20 -11.27 3.40
CA ILE A 233 11.06 -10.81 2.32
C ILE A 233 12.40 -11.53 2.38
N GLN A 234 12.82 -12.12 1.27
CA GLN A 234 14.10 -12.83 1.22
C GLN A 234 15.29 -11.85 1.21
N CYS A 235 16.03 -11.81 2.32
CA CYS A 235 17.29 -11.06 2.43
C CYS A 235 18.46 -12.05 2.47
N SER A 236 19.14 -12.28 1.36
CA SER A 236 20.27 -13.21 1.31
C SER A 236 21.49 -12.63 2.03
N ARG A 237 22.31 -13.48 2.65
CA ARG A 237 23.57 -13.04 3.27
C ARG A 237 24.51 -12.36 2.30
N ALA A 238 24.52 -12.80 1.03
CA ALA A 238 25.28 -12.14 -0.03
C ALA A 238 24.81 -10.70 -0.26
N ALA A 239 23.50 -10.47 -0.35
CA ALA A 239 22.95 -9.12 -0.51
C ALA A 239 23.22 -8.22 0.71
N ILE A 240 23.17 -8.78 1.93
CA ILE A 240 23.53 -8.05 3.16
C ILE A 240 25.02 -7.67 3.17
N GLN A 241 25.90 -8.56 2.68
CA GLN A 241 27.33 -8.26 2.53
C GLN A 241 27.59 -7.18 1.48
N GLU A 242 26.91 -7.23 0.33
CA GLU A 242 26.96 -6.15 -0.67
C GLU A 242 26.53 -4.81 -0.06
N LEU A 243 25.42 -4.79 0.70
CA LEU A 243 24.95 -3.60 1.42
C LEU A 243 25.98 -3.05 2.41
N ALA A 244 26.62 -3.94 3.18
CA ALA A 244 27.66 -3.55 4.13
C ALA A 244 28.84 -2.86 3.43
N ASN A 245 29.27 -3.41 2.30
CA ASN A 245 30.37 -2.88 1.51
C ASN A 245 30.00 -1.52 0.89
N GLU A 246 28.83 -1.41 0.25
CA GLU A 246 28.35 -0.14 -0.33
C GLU A 246 28.24 0.95 0.74
N TYR A 247 27.73 0.61 1.93
CA TYR A 247 27.61 1.57 3.02
C TYR A 247 28.99 2.07 3.48
N HIS A 248 29.95 1.15 3.63
CA HIS A 248 31.32 1.50 4.02
C HIS A 248 31.99 2.40 2.96
N GLU A 249 31.86 2.05 1.68
CA GLU A 249 32.41 2.85 0.57
C GLU A 249 31.79 4.25 0.50
N THR A 250 30.47 4.35 0.73
CA THR A 250 29.74 5.62 0.63
C THR A 250 29.98 6.54 1.82
N TYR A 251 30.02 5.99 3.05
CA TYR A 251 30.01 6.79 4.29
C TYR A 251 31.29 6.69 5.11
N ASN A 252 32.26 5.88 4.69
CA ASN A 252 33.49 5.59 5.44
C ASN A 252 33.21 5.19 6.90
N ALA A 253 32.20 4.35 7.10
CA ALA A 253 31.71 3.93 8.41
C ALA A 253 31.14 2.51 8.35
N VAL A 254 31.09 1.81 9.49
CA VAL A 254 30.46 0.49 9.58
C VAL A 254 28.95 0.66 9.68
N GLY A 255 28.22 0.22 8.66
CA GLY A 255 26.74 0.24 8.66
C GLY A 255 26.13 -1.09 9.11
N VAL A 256 26.82 -2.19 8.84
CA VAL A 256 26.36 -3.55 9.16
C VAL A 256 27.47 -4.30 9.91
N THR A 257 27.11 -4.99 10.99
CA THR A 257 28.01 -5.90 11.72
C THR A 257 27.62 -7.36 11.48
N PHE A 258 28.60 -8.25 11.36
CA PHE A 258 28.39 -9.68 11.09
C PHE A 258 28.68 -10.55 12.32
#